data_AF-A0A3N5LHE1-F1
#
_entry.id   AF-A0A3N5LHE1-F1
#
_cell.length_a   1.000
_cell.length_b   1.000
_cell.length_c   1.000
_cell.angle_alpha   90.00
_cell.angle_beta   90.00
_cell.angle_gamma   90.00
#
_symmetry.space_group_name_H-M   'P 1'
#
loop_
_entity.id
_entity.type
_entity.pdbx_description
1 polymer ?
#
loop_
_entity_poly.entity_id
_entity_poly.type
_entity_poly.pdbx_seq_one_letter_code
_entity_poly.pdbx_strand_id
1 'polypeptide(L)'
;MLAKIATSILVFIGASVFMGAMVIYQTGIVYVEVEEKKPDGHHLFIPVPVILAHAAVAFVPDKEMEEVRAEVGPRKELVLAACDALIACPDGPFVEYKNGVDEHVTVVKRGRYLYVDADTKDEKVKVRVPIHAVRNLVKQVAD
;
A
#
# COMPACT_ATOMS: atom_id res chain seq x y z
N MET A 1 -36.42 28.96 -0.94
CA MET A 1 -36.33 27.50 -0.71
C MET A 1 -35.15 26.89 -1.47
N LEU A 2 -35.01 27.16 -2.77
CA LEU A 2 -33.89 26.71 -3.63
C LEU A 2 -32.49 27.04 -3.08
N ALA A 3 -32.25 28.26 -2.60
CA ALA A 3 -30.95 28.65 -2.04
C ALA A 3 -30.56 27.80 -0.82
N LYS A 4 -31.51 27.46 0.05
CA LYS A 4 -31.26 26.61 1.23
C LYS A 4 -30.92 25.17 0.81
N ILE A 5 -31.63 24.64 -0.19
CA ILE A 5 -31.37 23.29 -0.73
C ILE A 5 -29.98 23.25 -1.39
N ALA A 6 -29.63 24.26 -2.20
CA ALA A 6 -28.32 24.35 -2.84
C ALA A 6 -27.19 24.45 -1.81
N THR A 7 -27.34 25.27 -0.77
CA THR A 7 -26.37 25.35 0.34
C THR A 7 -26.23 24.02 1.06
N SER A 8 -27.33 23.34 1.38
CA SER A 8 -27.27 22.01 2.01
C SER A 8 -26.54 21.00 1.14
N ILE A 9 -26.83 20.93 -0.17
CA ILE A 9 -26.14 20.04 -1.10
C ILE A 9 -24.63 20.33 -1.14
N LEU A 10 -24.24 21.60 -1.22
CA LEU A 10 -22.83 22.01 -1.20
C LEU A 10 -22.12 21.59 0.08
N VAL A 11 -22.76 21.76 1.24
CA VAL A 11 -22.20 21.31 2.53
C VAL A 11 -22.06 19.79 2.57
N PHE A 12 -23.04 19.03 2.08
CA PHE A 12 -22.97 17.58 2.01
C PHE A 12 -21.85 17.08 1.09
N ILE A 13 -21.69 17.68 -0.08
CA ILE A 13 -20.61 17.35 -1.01
C ILE A 13 -19.26 17.69 -0.38
N GLY A 14 -19.11 18.90 0.17
CA GLY A 14 -17.89 19.34 0.83
C GLY A 14 -17.48 18.44 1.99
N ALA A 15 -18.43 18.08 2.86
CA ALA A 15 -18.20 17.17 3.96
C ALA A 15 -17.80 15.76 3.48
N SER A 16 -18.45 15.25 2.43
CA SER A 16 -18.14 13.94 1.86
C SER A 16 -16.72 13.90 1.26
N VAL A 17 -16.34 14.93 0.50
CA VAL A 17 -14.99 15.05 -0.08
C VAL A 17 -13.94 15.15 1.02
N PHE A 18 -14.18 15.98 2.04
CA PHE A 18 -13.28 16.13 3.17
C PHE A 18 -13.10 14.81 3.93
N MET A 19 -14.21 14.10 4.20
CA MET A 19 -14.19 12.81 4.87
C MET A 19 -13.43 11.76 4.05
N GLY A 20 -13.67 11.70 2.74
CA GLY A 20 -12.92 10.82 1.84
C GLY A 20 -11.42 11.11 1.83
N ALA A 21 -11.03 12.39 1.74
CA ALA A 21 -9.62 12.79 1.81
C ALA A 21 -8.97 12.41 3.15
N MET A 22 -9.70 12.54 4.25
CA MET A 22 -9.23 12.15 5.59
C MET A 22 -9.00 10.65 5.70
N VAL A 23 -9.91 9.83 5.14
CA VAL A 23 -9.74 8.36 5.10
C VAL A 23 -8.50 7.97 4.30
N ILE A 24 -8.27 8.58 3.13
CA ILE A 24 -7.08 8.32 2.30
C ILE A 24 -5.80 8.75 3.05
N TYR A 25 -5.82 9.89 3.73
CA TYR A 25 -4.69 10.37 4.51
C TYR A 25 -4.33 9.42 5.68
N GLN A 26 -5.34 8.84 6.32
CA GLN A 26 -5.15 7.92 7.44
C GLN A 26 -4.73 6.51 7.00
N THR A 27 -5.29 6.01 5.89
CA THR A 27 -5.01 4.66 5.37
C THR A 27 -3.75 4.60 4.51
N GLY A 28 -3.37 5.72 3.90
CA GLY A 28 -2.23 5.83 3.01
C GLY A 28 -2.51 5.38 1.58
N ILE A 29 -1.51 5.59 0.74
CA ILE A 29 -1.51 5.22 -0.69
C ILE A 29 -0.30 4.32 -0.92
N VAL A 30 -0.50 3.20 -1.59
CA VAL A 30 0.58 2.41 -2.18
C VAL A 30 0.93 3.04 -3.52
N TYR A 31 2.19 3.36 -3.73
CA TYR A 31 2.66 3.85 -5.02
C TYR A 31 3.40 2.72 -5.73
N VAL A 32 2.96 2.39 -6.94
CA VAL A 32 3.66 1.46 -7.83
C VAL A 32 4.12 2.26 -9.05
N GLU A 33 5.41 2.23 -9.31
CA GLU A 33 6.01 2.83 -10.49
C GLU A 33 6.78 1.75 -11.23
N VAL A 34 6.49 1.56 -12.52
CA VAL A 34 7.16 0.57 -13.38
C VAL A 34 7.68 1.30 -14.61
N GLU A 35 8.97 1.15 -14.89
CA GLU A 35 9.65 1.72 -16.05
C GLU A 35 10.29 0.58 -16.85
N GLU A 36 9.72 0.26 -18.03
CA GLU A 36 10.27 -0.74 -18.93
C GLU A 36 11.48 -0.17 -19.72
N LYS A 37 12.60 -0.88 -19.74
CA LYS A 37 13.86 -0.45 -20.37
C LYS A 37 13.98 -0.89 -21.84
N LYS A 38 12.92 -0.68 -22.61
CA LYS A 38 12.90 -0.95 -24.06
C LYS A 38 12.60 0.34 -24.85
N PRO A 39 12.99 0.44 -26.14
CA PRO A 39 12.82 1.68 -26.92
C PRO A 39 11.40 2.25 -26.97
N ASP A 40 10.38 1.39 -26.82
CA ASP A 40 8.96 1.75 -26.69
C ASP A 40 8.37 1.27 -25.34
N GLY A 41 9.16 1.35 -24.28
CA GLY A 41 8.79 0.92 -22.95
C GLY A 41 7.71 1.80 -22.32
N HIS A 42 6.82 1.19 -21.55
CA HIS A 42 5.82 1.92 -20.79
C HIS A 42 6.40 2.43 -19.47
N HIS A 43 5.98 3.62 -19.08
CA HIS A 43 6.15 4.14 -17.72
C HIS A 43 4.78 4.20 -17.05
N LEU A 44 4.57 3.32 -16.09
CA LEU A 44 3.31 3.19 -15.35
C LEU A 44 3.49 3.78 -13.96
N PHE A 45 2.68 4.75 -13.59
CA PHE A 45 2.59 5.27 -12.24
C PHE A 45 1.18 5.08 -11.70
N ILE A 46 1.02 4.19 -10.73
CA ILE A 46 -0.27 3.75 -10.22
C ILE A 46 -0.34 4.04 -8.71
N PRO A 47 -0.97 5.15 -8.31
CA PRO A 47 -1.32 5.38 -6.91
C PRO A 47 -2.57 4.55 -6.57
N VAL A 48 -2.42 3.62 -5.61
CA VAL A 48 -3.50 2.75 -5.15
C VAL A 48 -3.88 3.15 -3.71
N PRO A 49 -5.06 3.75 -3.49
CA PRO A 49 -5.57 3.99 -2.14
C PRO A 49 -5.76 2.67 -1.39
N VAL A 50 -5.15 2.55 -0.20
CA VAL A 50 -5.16 1.31 0.60
C VAL A 50 -6.58 0.88 0.98
N ILE A 51 -7.50 1.83 1.15
CA ILE A 51 -8.90 1.54 1.43
C ILE A 51 -9.55 0.60 0.40
N LEU A 52 -9.08 0.62 -0.86
CA LEU A 52 -9.57 -0.29 -1.89
C LEU A 52 -9.17 -1.75 -1.61
N ALA A 53 -7.99 -1.99 -1.04
CA ALA A 53 -7.58 -3.33 -0.63
C ALA A 53 -8.48 -3.85 0.51
N HIS A 54 -8.76 -3.01 1.51
CA HIS A 54 -9.67 -3.37 2.60
C HIS A 54 -11.09 -3.66 2.10
N ALA A 55 -11.58 -2.87 1.16
CA ALA A 55 -12.89 -3.09 0.53
C ALA A 55 -12.88 -4.38 -0.30
N ALA A 56 -11.82 -4.64 -1.07
CA ALA A 56 -11.69 -5.84 -1.90
C ALA A 56 -11.79 -7.13 -1.08
N VAL A 57 -11.19 -7.18 0.11
CA VAL A 57 -11.29 -8.33 1.03
C VAL A 57 -12.75 -8.70 1.33
N ALA A 58 -13.65 -7.72 1.46
CA ALA A 58 -15.08 -7.97 1.74
C ALA A 58 -15.83 -8.62 0.56
N PHE A 59 -15.25 -8.62 -0.64
CA PHE A 59 -15.81 -9.25 -1.84
C PHE A 59 -15.10 -10.57 -2.21
N VAL A 60 -14.08 -10.98 -1.48
CA VAL A 60 -13.39 -12.26 -1.72
C VAL A 60 -14.25 -13.40 -1.16
N PRO A 61 -14.51 -14.48 -1.91
CA PRO A 61 -15.24 -15.64 -1.41
C PRO A 61 -14.52 -16.30 -0.22
N ASP A 62 -15.28 -16.75 0.78
CA ASP A 62 -14.73 -17.34 2.02
C ASP A 62 -13.75 -18.49 1.74
N LYS A 63 -14.01 -19.31 0.72
CA LYS A 63 -13.13 -20.42 0.31
C LYS A 63 -11.72 -19.96 -0.05
N GLU A 64 -11.60 -18.84 -0.77
CA GLU A 64 -10.29 -18.29 -1.13
C GLU A 64 -9.63 -17.62 0.09
N MET A 65 -10.44 -17.09 1.02
CA MET A 65 -9.94 -16.54 2.28
C MET A 65 -9.43 -17.60 3.26
N GLU A 66 -9.90 -18.86 3.18
CA GLU A 66 -9.39 -19.94 4.02
C GLU A 66 -7.89 -20.19 3.80
N GLU A 67 -7.43 -20.18 2.55
CA GLU A 67 -6.01 -20.34 2.22
C GLU A 67 -5.18 -19.18 2.76
N VAL A 68 -5.67 -17.95 2.58
CA VAL A 68 -5.02 -16.74 3.11
C VAL A 68 -4.93 -16.79 4.64
N ARG A 69 -6.01 -17.17 5.33
CA ARG A 69 -6.03 -17.33 6.79
C ARG A 69 -5.09 -18.43 7.26
N ALA A 70 -5.01 -19.54 6.53
CA ALA A 70 -4.11 -20.64 6.86
C ALA A 70 -2.63 -20.23 6.74
N GLU A 71 -2.28 -19.36 5.79
CA GLU A 71 -0.91 -18.87 5.62
C GLU A 71 -0.57 -17.72 6.59
N VAL A 72 -1.45 -16.72 6.69
CA VAL A 72 -1.20 -15.49 7.44
C VAL A 72 -1.47 -15.68 8.93
N GLY A 73 -2.53 -16.40 9.30
CA GLY A 73 -2.96 -16.60 10.69
C GLY A 73 -1.84 -17.05 11.62
N PRO A 74 -1.10 -18.13 11.32
CA PRO A 74 0.00 -18.61 12.15
C PRO A 74 1.14 -17.60 12.34
N ARG A 75 1.30 -16.67 11.40
CA ARG A 75 2.37 -15.66 11.38
C ARG A 75 1.86 -14.26 11.77
N LYS A 76 0.57 -14.11 12.07
CA LYS A 76 -0.08 -12.81 12.32
C LYS A 76 0.71 -11.98 13.32
N GLU A 77 0.92 -12.51 14.52
CA GLU A 77 1.61 -11.78 15.60
C GLU A 77 3.05 -11.43 15.25
N LEU A 78 3.75 -12.31 14.52
CA LEU A 78 5.10 -12.03 14.02
C LEU A 78 5.10 -10.84 13.04
N VAL A 79 4.16 -10.82 12.09
CA VAL A 79 4.05 -9.74 11.10
C VAL A 79 3.63 -8.43 11.78
N LEU A 80 2.72 -8.46 12.75
CA LEU A 80 2.33 -7.29 13.52
C LEU A 80 3.52 -6.72 14.32
N ALA A 81 4.26 -7.58 15.01
CA ALA A 81 5.46 -7.18 15.74
C ALA A 81 6.54 -6.62 14.80
N ALA A 82 6.73 -7.21 13.62
CA ALA A 82 7.66 -6.70 12.61
C ALA A 82 7.24 -5.32 12.11
N CYS A 83 5.95 -5.09 11.83
CA CYS A 83 5.44 -3.77 11.44
C CYS A 83 5.67 -2.73 12.54
N ASP A 84 5.37 -3.08 13.79
CA ASP A 84 5.52 -2.18 14.94
C ASP A 84 7.00 -1.84 15.17
N ALA A 85 7.90 -2.83 15.04
CA ALA A 85 9.35 -2.61 15.10
C ALA A 85 9.84 -1.71 13.95
N LEU A 86 9.41 -1.96 12.71
CA LEU A 86 9.77 -1.15 11.54
C LEU A 86 9.33 0.32 11.67
N ILE A 87 8.17 0.57 12.27
CA ILE A 87 7.68 1.93 12.55
C ILE A 87 8.59 2.64 13.55
N ALA A 88 9.08 1.91 14.58
CA ALA A 88 9.96 2.46 15.61
C ALA A 88 11.42 2.61 15.18
N CYS A 89 11.86 1.87 14.16
CA CYS A 89 13.22 1.96 13.63
C CYS A 89 13.52 3.34 13.01
N PRO A 90 14.76 3.83 13.07
CA PRO A 90 15.17 4.99 12.28
C PRO A 90 15.11 4.70 10.77
N ASP A 91 15.08 5.76 9.97
CA ASP A 91 15.16 5.65 8.51
C ASP A 91 16.51 5.04 8.10
N GLY A 92 16.49 4.13 7.12
CA GLY A 92 17.70 3.44 6.70
C GLY A 92 17.47 2.23 5.78
N PRO A 93 18.55 1.68 5.20
CA PRO A 93 18.49 0.47 4.40
C PRO A 93 18.24 -0.76 5.27
N PHE A 94 17.42 -1.68 4.77
CA PHE A 94 17.11 -2.96 5.41
C PHE A 94 17.60 -4.14 4.58
N VAL A 95 17.43 -4.08 3.27
CA VAL A 95 17.87 -5.11 2.34
C VAL A 95 18.56 -4.44 1.18
N GLU A 96 19.71 -4.98 0.80
CA GLU A 96 20.36 -4.72 -0.47
C GLU A 96 20.77 -6.06 -1.07
N TYR A 97 20.24 -6.38 -2.24
CA TYR A 97 20.52 -7.60 -2.97
C TYR A 97 21.04 -7.25 -4.35
N LYS A 98 22.16 -7.85 -4.74
CA LYS A 98 22.77 -7.67 -6.06
C LYS A 98 23.08 -9.02 -6.66
N ASN A 99 22.73 -9.19 -7.93
CA ASN A 99 23.09 -10.36 -8.71
C ASN A 99 23.69 -9.90 -10.04
N GLY A 100 25.02 -9.93 -10.10
CA GLY A 100 25.78 -9.40 -11.22
C GLY A 100 25.57 -7.89 -11.41
N VAL A 101 25.54 -7.46 -12.67
CA VAL A 101 25.32 -6.06 -13.08
C VAL A 101 23.86 -5.78 -13.45
N ASP A 102 23.05 -6.83 -13.58
CA ASP A 102 21.74 -6.77 -14.22
C ASP A 102 20.58 -6.78 -13.22
N GLU A 103 20.82 -7.02 -11.94
CA GLU A 103 19.78 -7.12 -10.92
C GLU A 103 20.24 -6.50 -9.59
N HIS A 104 19.48 -5.50 -9.15
CA HIS A 104 19.68 -4.81 -7.88
C HIS A 104 18.33 -4.56 -7.22
N VAL A 105 18.14 -5.13 -6.03
CA VAL A 105 16.95 -4.90 -5.22
C VAL A 105 17.35 -4.20 -3.93
N THR A 106 16.63 -3.13 -3.58
CA THR A 106 16.81 -2.43 -2.31
C THR A 106 15.48 -2.34 -1.56
N VAL A 107 15.55 -2.49 -0.25
CA VAL A 107 14.45 -2.21 0.66
C VAL A 107 14.93 -1.18 1.67
N VAL A 108 14.27 -0.02 1.70
CA VAL A 108 14.64 1.12 2.53
C VAL A 108 13.43 1.59 3.31
N LYS A 109 13.58 1.76 4.62
CA LYS A 109 12.55 2.40 5.44
C LYS A 109 12.75 3.92 5.39
N ARG A 110 11.69 4.66 5.05
CA ARG A 110 11.67 6.13 5.18
C ARG A 110 10.35 6.61 5.75
N GLY A 111 10.40 7.31 6.88
CA GLY A 111 9.22 7.76 7.61
C GLY A 111 8.28 6.59 7.96
N ARG A 112 7.04 6.63 7.45
CA ARG A 112 6.02 5.59 7.69
C ARG A 112 5.91 4.56 6.55
N TYR A 113 6.87 4.55 5.63
CA TYR A 113 6.84 3.76 4.42
C TYR A 113 8.05 2.84 4.30
N LEU A 114 7.81 1.68 3.69
CA LEU A 114 8.85 0.85 3.09
C LEU A 114 8.90 1.15 1.59
N TYR A 115 10.12 1.40 1.11
CA TYR A 115 10.44 1.58 -0.29
C TYR A 115 11.11 0.31 -0.76
N VAL A 116 10.55 -0.32 -1.78
CA VAL A 116 11.11 -1.51 -2.43
C VAL A 116 11.41 -1.12 -3.87
N ASP A 117 12.69 -1.02 -4.21
CA ASP A 117 13.14 -0.71 -5.56
C ASP A 117 13.81 -1.96 -6.13
N ALA A 118 13.25 -2.51 -7.20
CA ALA A 118 13.82 -3.62 -7.96
C ALA A 118 14.25 -3.09 -9.33
N ASP A 119 15.55 -3.15 -9.61
CA ASP A 119 16.17 -2.68 -10.84
C ASP A 119 16.75 -3.88 -11.58
N THR A 120 16.13 -4.27 -12.69
CA THR A 120 16.54 -5.41 -13.51
C THR A 120 17.03 -4.93 -14.88
N LYS A 121 17.58 -5.82 -15.70
CA LYS A 121 17.92 -5.49 -17.10
C LYS A 121 16.72 -5.00 -17.92
N ASP A 122 15.53 -5.52 -17.63
CA ASP A 122 14.33 -5.33 -18.47
C ASP A 122 13.45 -4.18 -17.96
N GLU A 123 13.43 -3.95 -16.65
CA GLU A 123 12.56 -2.95 -16.02
C GLU A 123 13.07 -2.46 -14.66
N LYS A 124 12.57 -1.29 -14.26
CA LYS A 124 12.72 -0.74 -12.91
C LYS A 124 11.36 -0.61 -12.25
N VAL A 125 11.17 -1.32 -11.15
CA VAL A 125 9.95 -1.32 -10.34
C VAL A 125 10.23 -0.63 -9.02
N LYS A 126 9.43 0.37 -8.67
CA LYS A 126 9.49 1.06 -7.37
C LYS A 126 8.14 0.91 -6.69
N VAL A 127 8.14 0.36 -5.49
CA VAL A 127 6.94 0.19 -4.67
C VAL A 127 7.13 0.94 -3.37
N ARG A 128 6.16 1.77 -3.00
CA ARG A 128 6.12 2.47 -1.71
C ARG A 128 4.90 2.02 -0.95
N VAL A 129 5.11 1.33 0.16
CA VAL A 129 4.02 0.74 0.95
C VAL A 129 3.97 1.40 2.32
N PRO A 130 2.82 1.96 2.75
CA PRO A 130 2.67 2.41 4.13
C PRO A 130 2.70 1.22 5.09
N ILE A 131 3.58 1.25 6.10
CA ILE A 131 3.77 0.10 7.00
C ILE A 131 2.49 -0.20 7.81
N HIS A 132 1.79 0.86 8.22
CA HIS A 132 0.51 0.73 8.94
C HIS A 132 -0.60 0.11 8.09
N ALA A 133 -0.58 0.29 6.77
CA ALA A 133 -1.53 -0.32 5.86
C ALA A 133 -1.39 -1.85 5.85
N VAL A 134 -0.15 -2.35 5.73
CA VAL A 134 0.16 -3.78 5.82
C VAL A 134 -0.33 -4.36 7.14
N ARG A 135 0.01 -3.68 8.26
CA ARG A 135 -0.42 -4.09 9.60
C ARG A 135 -1.95 -4.22 9.71
N ASN A 136 -2.69 -3.24 9.20
CA ASN A 136 -4.16 -3.26 9.27
C ASN A 136 -4.76 -4.33 8.37
N LEU A 137 -4.19 -4.55 7.18
CA LEU A 137 -4.66 -5.57 6.25
C LEU A 137 -4.45 -6.96 6.83
N VAL A 138 -3.28 -7.22 7.44
CA VAL A 138 -2.99 -8.49 8.13
C VAL A 138 -3.98 -8.75 9.26
N LYS A 139 -4.36 -7.73 10.04
CA LYS A 139 -5.42 -7.88 11.05
C LYS A 139 -6.74 -8.31 10.43
N GLN A 140 -7.14 -7.65 9.33
CA GLN A 140 -8.42 -7.93 8.68
C GLN A 140 -8.48 -9.34 8.06
N VAL A 141 -7.40 -9.81 7.43
CA VAL A 141 -7.41 -11.09 6.70
C VAL A 141 -7.09 -12.30 7.56
N ALA A 142 -6.45 -12.10 8.72
CA ALA A 142 -6.09 -13.17 9.64
C ALA A 142 -7.17 -13.48 10.70
N ASP A 143 -8.21 -12.64 10.77
CA ASP A 143 -9.42 -12.85 11.58
C ASP A 143 -10.50 -13.60 10.78
#